data_AF-A0A0F7CQ37-F1
#
_entry.id   AF-A0A0F7CQ37-F1
#
_cell.length_a   1.000
_cell.length_b   1.000
_cell.length_c   1.000
_cell.angle_alpha   90.00
_cell.angle_beta   90.00
_cell.angle_gamma   90.00
#
_symmetry.space_group_name_H-M   'P 1'
#
loop_
_entity.id
_entity.type
_entity.pdbx_description
1 polymer ?
#
loop_
_entity_poly.entity_id
_entity_poly.type
_entity_poly.pdbx_seq_one_letter_code
_entity_poly.pdbx_strand_id
1 'polypeptide(L)' 'MTTEETPQMSTETDTKLVRVEKGAASDEELAAVTALLIARAAQSPSAGAGHAAGGRSTAGWRRLERTPGFRAPHSWQG' A
#
# COMPACT_ATOMS: atom_id res chain seq x y z
N MET A 1 17.26 -32.35 36.32
CA MET A 1 16.62 -31.10 36.77
C MET A 1 17.27 -29.98 35.99
N THR A 2 16.83 -29.82 34.74
CA THR A 2 17.30 -28.77 33.84
C THR A 2 16.07 -28.27 33.11
N THR A 3 15.67 -27.04 33.42
CA THR A 3 14.56 -26.35 32.76
C THR A 3 15.10 -25.77 31.47
N GLU A 4 14.63 -26.26 30.33
CA GLU A 4 14.77 -25.52 29.07
C GLU A 4 13.66 -24.46 29.03
N GLU A 5 14.05 -23.19 29.09
CA GLU A 5 13.20 -22.06 28.80
C GLU A 5 13.15 -21.89 27.27
N THR A 6 12.05 -22.30 26.66
CA THR A 6 11.78 -22.10 25.23
C THR A 6 11.43 -20.63 25.00
N PRO A 7 12.12 -19.88 24.12
CA PRO A 7 11.71 -18.52 23.80
C PRO A 7 10.39 -18.54 23.02
N GLN A 8 9.33 -18.01 23.64
CA GLN A 8 8.06 -17.77 22.94
C GLN A 8 8.24 -16.64 21.94
N MET A 9 8.22 -16.97 20.64
CA MET A 9 7.93 -15.99 19.60
C MET A 9 6.44 -15.67 19.65
N SER A 10 6.08 -14.64 20.42
CA SER A 10 4.73 -14.07 20.40
C SER A 10 4.51 -13.38 19.06
N THR A 11 3.83 -14.04 18.14
CA THR A 11 3.20 -13.38 16.98
C THR A 11 1.94 -12.69 17.47
N GLU A 12 2.11 -11.58 18.18
CA GLU A 12 1.00 -10.67 18.46
C GLU A 12 0.66 -10.00 17.14
N THR A 13 -0.50 -10.36 16.57
CA THR A 13 -1.03 -9.72 15.37
C THR A 13 -1.27 -8.25 15.69
N ASP A 14 -0.29 -7.40 15.42
CA ASP A 14 -0.41 -5.95 15.56
C ASP A 14 -1.61 -5.49 14.73
N THR A 15 -2.68 -5.08 15.41
CA THR A 15 -3.97 -4.72 14.80
C THR A 15 -3.93 -3.37 14.08
N LYS A 16 -2.74 -2.80 13.85
CA LYS A 16 -2.57 -1.54 13.14
C LYS A 16 -2.61 -1.78 11.64
N LEU A 17 -3.80 -1.59 11.08
CA LEU A 17 -4.03 -1.68 9.63
C LEU A 17 -3.26 -0.59 8.85
N VAL A 18 -2.88 0.52 9.50
CA VAL A 18 -2.18 1.65 8.90
C VAL A 18 -1.10 2.16 9.86
N ARG A 19 0.11 2.42 9.33
CA ARG A 19 1.24 3.00 10.08
C ARG A 19 1.51 4.42 9.60
N VAL A 20 1.73 5.34 10.54
CA VAL A 20 2.13 6.73 10.26
C VAL A 20 3.64 6.84 10.43
N GLU A 21 4.37 7.16 9.35
CA GLU A 21 5.84 7.26 9.38
C GLU A 21 6.35 8.55 10.05
N LYS A 22 5.57 9.63 9.95
CA LYS A 22 5.97 10.95 10.44
C LYS A 22 4.73 11.77 10.81
N GLY A 23 4.80 12.49 11.92
CA GLY A 23 3.69 13.29 12.43
C GLY A 23 2.58 12.43 13.05
N ALA A 24 1.40 13.02 13.22
CA ALA A 24 0.19 12.33 13.65
C ALA A 24 -0.92 12.64 12.64
N ALA A 25 -1.74 11.64 12.33
CA ALA A 25 -2.96 11.85 11.55
C ALA A 25 -4.07 12.30 12.49
N SER A 26 -4.81 13.34 12.10
CA SER A 26 -6.07 13.67 12.76
C SER A 26 -7.13 12.60 12.47
N ASP A 27 -8.17 12.57 13.30
CA ASP A 27 -9.31 11.64 13.11
C ASP A 27 -9.98 11.83 11.75
N GLU A 28 -10.06 13.08 11.26
CA GLU A 28 -10.62 13.41 9.95
C GLU A 28 -9.75 12.85 8.81
N GLU A 29 -8.44 12.99 8.90
CA GLU A 29 -7.51 12.44 7.90
C GLU A 29 -7.56 10.90 7.88
N LEU A 30 -7.64 10.26 9.05
CA LEU A 30 -7.77 8.81 9.15
C LEU A 30 -9.10 8.32 8.57
N ALA A 31 -10.20 9.03 8.83
CA ALA A 31 -11.51 8.75 8.26
C ALA A 31 -11.49 8.88 6.73
N ALA A 32 -10.84 9.92 6.18
CA ALA A 32 -10.71 10.13 4.75
C ALA A 32 -9.95 8.99 4.06
N VAL A 33 -8.81 8.57 4.63
CA VAL A 33 -8.02 7.43 4.09
C VAL A 33 -8.85 6.14 4.16
N THR A 34 -9.55 5.90 5.25
CA THR A 34 -10.40 4.72 5.42
C THR A 34 -11.53 4.70 4.38
N ALA A 35 -12.23 5.82 4.20
CA ALA A 35 -13.30 5.96 3.20
C ALA A 35 -12.79 5.71 1.78
N LEU A 36 -11.59 6.22 1.45
CA LEU A 36 -10.97 5.97 0.15
C LEU A 36 -10.66 4.48 -0.08
N LEU A 37 -10.13 3.80 0.94
CA LEU A 37 -9.83 2.36 0.87
C LEU A 37 -11.10 1.54 0.67
N ILE A 38 -12.16 1.84 1.43
CA ILE A 38 -13.47 1.18 1.28
C ILE A 38 -14.05 1.44 -0.12
N ALA A 39 -14.01 2.68 -0.59
CA ALA A 39 -14.49 3.03 -1.92
C ALA A 39 -13.73 2.27 -3.01
N ARG A 40 -12.41 2.11 -2.88
CA ARG A 40 -11.60 1.34 -3.84
C ARG A 40 -11.87 -0.15 -3.79
N ALA A 41 -12.05 -0.71 -2.59
CA ALA A 41 -12.45 -2.11 -2.44
C ALA A 41 -13.81 -2.37 -3.09
N ALA A 42 -14.77 -1.44 -2.94
CA ALA A 42 -16.08 -1.52 -3.57
C ALA A 42 -16.04 -1.39 -5.10
N GLN A 43 -15.01 -0.72 -5.65
CA GLN A 43 -14.78 -0.58 -7.09
C GLN A 43 -14.03 -1.76 -7.72
N SER A 44 -13.68 -2.80 -6.94
CA SER A 44 -12.95 -3.95 -7.46
C SER A 44 -13.73 -4.61 -8.60
N PRO A 45 -13.17 -4.69 -9.83
CA PRO A 45 -13.87 -5.31 -10.94
C PRO A 45 -14.09 -6.78 -10.59
N SER A 46 -15.36 -7.18 -10.56
CA SER A 46 -15.79 -8.57 -10.44
C SER A 46 -14.90 -9.46 -11.32
N ALA A 47 -14.39 -10.55 -10.75
CA ALA A 47 -13.41 -11.47 -11.32
C ALA A 47 -13.87 -12.22 -12.60
N GLY A 48 -14.79 -11.65 -13.38
CA GLY A 48 -15.42 -12.23 -14.57
C GLY A 48 -15.21 -11.45 -15.87
N ALA A 49 -14.38 -10.40 -15.91
CA ALA A 49 -13.91 -9.83 -17.18
C ALA A 49 -12.45 -10.24 -17.38
N GLY A 50 -12.26 -11.27 -18.21
CA GLY A 50 -11.00 -11.98 -18.37
C GLY A 50 -9.79 -11.08 -18.61
N HIS A 51 -8.68 -11.42 -17.95
CA HIS A 51 -7.31 -11.54 -18.49
C HIS A 51 -6.90 -10.75 -19.76
N ALA A 52 -7.38 -9.53 -19.96
CA ALA A 52 -6.97 -8.67 -21.06
C ALA A 52 -6.90 -7.20 -20.60
N ALA A 53 -5.67 -6.78 -20.28
CA ALA A 53 -5.11 -5.55 -20.82
C ALA A 53 -5.83 -4.20 -20.54
N GLY A 54 -6.32 -3.96 -19.34
CA GLY A 54 -6.52 -2.61 -18.81
C GLY A 54 -5.40 -2.27 -17.85
N GLY A 55 -4.27 -1.79 -18.37
CA GLY A 55 -2.96 -1.69 -17.70
C GLY A 55 -3.04 -1.44 -16.20
N ARG A 56 -2.53 -2.40 -15.41
CA ARG A 56 -2.20 -2.18 -14.00
C ARG A 56 -1.46 -0.85 -13.95
N SER A 57 -2.03 0.16 -13.28
CA SER A 57 -1.28 1.33 -12.83
C SER A 57 -0.32 0.85 -11.74
N THR A 58 0.60 -0.02 -12.12
CA THR A 58 1.81 -0.27 -11.38
C THR A 58 2.51 1.06 -11.48
N ALA A 59 2.54 1.83 -10.38
CA ALA A 59 3.42 2.98 -10.26
C ALA A 59 4.74 2.56 -10.90
N GLY A 60 5.13 3.23 -11.98
CA GLY A 60 6.26 2.81 -12.79
C GLY A 60 7.53 3.02 -11.99
N TRP A 61 7.87 2.08 -11.10
CA TRP A 61 9.22 1.89 -10.56
C TRP A 61 10.08 1.40 -11.73
N ARG A 62 10.21 2.27 -12.71
CA ARG A 62 10.93 2.06 -13.94
C ARG A 62 12.40 2.23 -13.62
N ARG A 63 13.21 1.38 -14.24
CA ARG A 63 14.65 1.54 -14.26
C ARG A 63 14.97 2.91 -14.87
N LEU A 64 15.42 3.83 -14.02
CA LEU A 64 15.65 5.23 -14.37
C LEU A 64 16.66 5.36 -15.53
N GLU A 65 17.60 4.41 -15.59
CA GLU A 65 18.59 4.17 -16.67
C GLU A 65 17.99 3.97 -18.08
N ARG A 66 16.71 3.60 -18.22
CA ARG A 66 16.03 3.41 -19.53
C ARG A 66 14.98 4.46 -19.85
N THR A 67 14.89 5.53 -19.05
CA THR A 67 13.96 6.64 -19.28
C THR A 67 14.76 7.89 -19.66
N PRO A 68 14.32 8.71 -20.64
CA PRO A 68 14.92 10.04 -20.84
C PRO A 68 14.95 10.81 -19.51
N GLY A 69 16.15 11.21 -19.09
CA GLY A 69 16.48 11.62 -17.72
C GLY A 69 15.82 12.90 -17.21
N PHE A 70 14.89 13.48 -17.96
CA PHE A 70 14.18 14.68 -17.58
C PHE A 70 12.68 14.55 -17.83
N ARG A 71 11.90 14.60 -16.75
CA ARG A 71 10.47 14.91 -16.78
C ARG A 71 10.26 16.26 -16.12
N ALA A 72 9.35 17.05 -16.66
CA ALA A 72 9.08 18.36 -16.13
C ALA A 72 8.59 18.25 -14.67
N PRO A 73 9.08 19.09 -13.75
CA PRO A 73 8.78 19.00 -12.31
C PRO A 73 7.29 19.14 -11.96
N HIS A 74 6.44 19.55 -12.91
CA HIS A 74 5.00 19.69 -12.71
C HIS A 74 4.16 18.50 -13.25
N SER A 75 4.78 17.44 -13.77
CA SER A 75 4.03 16.25 -14.21
C SER A 75 3.87 15.27 -13.04
N TRP A 76 2.69 15.21 -12.44
CA TRP A 76 2.34 14.22 -11.42
C TRP A 76 1.77 12.92 -11.99
N GLN A 77 1.45 12.91 -13.30
CA GLN A 77 1.06 11.73 -14.05
C GLN A 77 2.27 11.27 -14.85
N GLY A 78 2.79 10.10 -14.47
CA GLY A 78 3.93 9.47 -15.09
C GLY A 78 3.56 8.33 -16.02
#